data_AF-A0A257JBG7-F1
#
_entry.id   AF-A0A257JBG7-F1
#
_cell.length_a   1.000
_cell.length_b   1.000
_cell.length_c   1.000
_cell.angle_alpha   90.00
_cell.angle_beta   90.00
_cell.angle_gamma   90.00
#
_symmetry.space_group_name_H-M   'P 1'
#
loop_
_entity.id
_entity.type
_entity.pdbx_description
1 polymer ?
#
loop_
_entity_poly.entity_id
_entity_poly.type
_entity_poly.pdbx_seq_one_letter_code
_entity_poly.pdbx_strand_id
1 'polypeptide(L)' 'MTRFRIPGKGRIDQGTPVRFSFDGRTIEGCKGDTVASALL' A
#
# COMPACT_ATOMS: atom_id res chain seq x y z
N MET A 1 -4.50 -1.76 9.12
CA MET A 1 -4.79 -0.32 8.92
C MET A 1 -3.60 0.47 9.44
N THR A 2 -2.65 0.83 8.56
CA THR A 2 -1.48 1.63 8.98
C THR A 2 -1.93 2.99 9.49
N ARG A 3 -1.17 3.56 10.44
CA ARG A 3 -1.50 4.78 11.20
C ARG A 3 -1.78 6.02 10.32
N PHE A 4 -1.42 5.97 9.03
CA PHE A 4 -1.57 7.05 8.06
C PHE A 4 -2.72 6.86 7.07
N ARG A 5 -3.41 5.70 7.07
CA ARG A 5 -4.53 5.43 6.14
C ARG A 5 -5.86 5.76 6.81
N ILE A 6 -6.65 6.60 6.15
CA ILE A 6 -8.02 6.92 6.57
C ILE A 6 -8.98 6.06 5.74
N PRO A 7 -9.85 5.25 6.38
CA PRO A 7 -10.86 4.46 5.67
C PRO A 7 -11.74 5.33 4.75
N GLY A 8 -12.00 4.86 3.53
CA GLY A 8 -12.84 5.56 2.56
C GLY A 8 -12.24 6.85 1.97
N LYS A 9 -10.93 7.09 2.17
CA LYS A 9 -10.19 8.21 1.58
C LYS A 9 -8.97 7.71 0.80
N GLY A 10 -8.52 8.50 -0.17
CA GLY A 10 -7.43 8.16 -1.08
C GLY A 10 -7.91 7.67 -2.45
N ARG A 11 -6.97 7.40 -3.36
CA ARG A 11 -7.23 6.90 -4.73
C ARG A 11 -6.83 5.44 -4.91
N ILE A 12 -6.67 4.70 -3.81
CA ILE A 12 -6.22 3.31 -3.81
C ILE A 12 -7.40 2.38 -3.53
N ASP A 13 -7.38 1.21 -4.12
CA ASP A 13 -8.33 0.14 -3.85
C ASP A 13 -7.82 -0.72 -2.69
N GLN A 14 -8.36 -0.44 -1.49
CA GLN A 14 -7.97 -1.10 -0.25
C GLN A 14 -8.43 -2.57 -0.18
N GLY A 15 -9.38 -3.00 -1.03
CA GLY A 15 -9.87 -4.37 -1.09
C GLY A 15 -8.95 -5.30 -1.88
N THR A 16 -8.01 -4.74 -2.63
CA THR A 16 -7.12 -5.49 -3.52
C THR A 16 -5.67 -5.35 -3.06
N PRO A 17 -5.21 -6.17 -2.09
CA PRO A 17 -3.82 -6.16 -1.67
C PRO A 17 -2.89 -6.61 -2.80
N VAL A 18 -1.73 -5.97 -2.90
CA VAL A 18 -0.68 -6.30 -3.86
C VAL A 18 0.63 -6.53 -3.11
N ARG A 19 1.43 -7.48 -3.58
CA ARG A 19 2.76 -7.77 -3.02
C ARG A 19 3.82 -7.52 -4.08
N PHE A 20 4.87 -6.82 -3.71
CA PHE A 20 6.01 -6.57 -4.59
C PHE A 20 7.31 -6.58 -3.79
N SER A 21 8.42 -6.82 -4.48
CA SER A 21 9.74 -6.79 -3.88
C SER A 21 10.40 -5.45 -4.17
N PHE A 22 10.93 -4.81 -3.13
CA PHE A 22 11.73 -3.60 -3.24
C PHE A 22 12.91 -3.69 -2.27
N ASP A 23 14.11 -3.40 -2.74
CA ASP A 23 15.35 -3.49 -1.95
C ASP A 23 15.53 -4.85 -1.25
N GLY A 24 15.20 -5.94 -1.97
CA GLY A 24 15.26 -7.31 -1.45
C GLY A 24 14.22 -7.66 -0.38
N ARG A 25 13.29 -6.75 -0.06
CA ARG A 25 12.22 -6.96 0.93
C ARG A 25 10.87 -7.09 0.23
N THR A 26 10.05 -8.02 0.71
CA THR A 26 8.65 -8.13 0.29
C THR A 26 7.83 -7.07 1.02
N ILE A 27 7.14 -6.24 0.24
CA ILE A 27 6.26 -5.18 0.72
C ILE A 27 4.83 -5.51 0.30
N GLU A 28 3.88 -5.29 1.21
CA GLU A 28 2.45 -5.39 0.94
C GLU A 28 1.86 -3.97 0.82
N GLY A 29 1.24 -3.69 -0.32
CA GLY A 29 0.48 -2.47 -0.57
C GLY A 29 -0.93 -2.80 -1.05
N CYS A 30 -1.63 -1.79 -1.57
CA CYS A 30 -2.94 -1.91 -2.19
C CYS A 30 -2.87 -1.46 -3.65
N LYS A 31 -3.75 -1.96 -4.50
CA LYS A 31 -3.81 -1.54 -5.91
C LYS A 31 -3.99 -0.01 -6.00
N GLY A 32 -3.10 0.63 -6.76
CA GLY A 32 -3.02 2.09 -6.87
C GLY A 32 -2.03 2.75 -5.90
N ASP A 33 -1.39 1.98 -5.00
CA ASP A 33 -0.28 2.48 -4.21
C ASP A 33 0.95 2.80 -5.08
N THR A 34 1.76 3.72 -4.56
CA THR A 34 3.14 3.95 -5.00
C THR A 34 4.09 3.25 -4.03
N VAL A 35 5.35 3.04 -4.43
CA VAL A 35 6.36 2.44 -3.53
C VAL A 35 6.50 3.24 -2.23
N ALA A 36 6.50 4.57 -2.31
CA ALA A 36 6.56 5.43 -1.12
C ALA A 36 5.36 5.23 -0.19
N SER A 37 4.14 5.16 -0.72
CA SER A 37 2.93 4.98 0.11
C SER A 37 2.75 3.56 0.66
N ALA A 38 3.42 2.57 0.08
CA ALA A 38 3.48 1.19 0.57
C ALA A 38 4.57 0.97 1.64
N LEU A 39 5.54 1.88 1.76
CA LEU A 39 6.60 1.84 2.77
C LEU A 39 6.22 2.51 4.12
N LEU A 40 5.04 3.14 4.20
CA LEU A 40 4.50 3.88 5.36
C LEU A 40 3.49 3.07 6.18
#